data_AF-A0A1M6FA75-F1
#
_entry.id   AF-A0A1M6FA75-F1
#
_cell.length_a   1.000
_cell.length_b   1.000
_cell.length_c   1.000
_cell.angle_alpha   90.00
_cell.angle_beta   90.00
_cell.angle_gamma   90.00
#
_symmetry.space_group_name_H-M   'P 1'
#
loop_
_entity.id
_entity.type
_entity.pdbx_description
1 polymer ?
#
loop_
_entity_poly.entity_id
_entity_poly.type
_entity_poly.pdbx_seq_one_letter_code
_entity_poly.pdbx_strand_id
1 'polypeptide(L)'
;MAEQVNPREDILEAVYQIVLERKAMADGEKSYVKSLFDRGLDKILSKVGEEATETAVAGKGGDKDELVYEVADLFFHVLVLLGYYDIPPEKIYAELRRRFGMSGIEEKANRSK
;
A
#
# COMPACT_ATOMS: atom_id res chain seq x y z
N MET A 1 -25.01 8.25 3.44
CA MET A 1 -25.22 7.09 2.57
C MET A 1 -23.83 6.63 2.18
N ALA A 2 -23.44 5.39 2.48
CA ALA A 2 -22.12 4.89 2.08
C ALA A 2 -22.10 4.84 0.55
N GLU A 3 -21.23 5.65 -0.05
CA GLU A 3 -20.98 5.64 -1.47
C GLU A 3 -20.42 4.25 -1.80
N GLN A 4 -21.17 3.45 -2.56
CA GLN A 4 -20.71 2.12 -2.94
C GLN A 4 -19.52 2.28 -3.86
N VAL A 5 -18.32 1.99 -3.35
CA VAL A 5 -17.08 1.97 -4.14
C VAL A 5 -17.27 0.97 -5.27
N ASN A 6 -17.31 1.44 -6.52
CA ASN A 6 -17.28 0.58 -7.69
C ASN A 6 -15.86 0.01 -7.81
N PRO A 7 -15.63 -1.31 -7.63
CA PRO A 7 -14.29 -1.88 -7.64
C PRO A 7 -13.54 -1.67 -8.97
N ARG A 8 -14.27 -1.33 -10.05
CA ARG A 8 -13.67 -0.99 -11.35
C ARG A 8 -13.12 0.43 -11.42
N GLU A 9 -13.54 1.34 -10.54
CA GLU A 9 -13.14 2.76 -10.57
C GLU A 9 -11.98 3.07 -9.62
N ASP A 10 -11.83 2.33 -8.51
CA ASP A 10 -10.66 2.42 -7.63
C ASP A 10 -10.23 1.05 -7.08
N ILE A 11 -9.29 0.41 -7.76
CA ILE A 11 -8.80 -0.94 -7.41
C ILE A 11 -8.07 -0.97 -6.06
N LEU A 12 -7.40 0.12 -5.69
CA LEU A 12 -6.63 0.16 -4.44
C LEU A 12 -7.56 0.30 -3.24
N GLU A 13 -8.65 1.06 -3.37
CA GLU A 13 -9.70 1.11 -2.37
C GLU A 13 -10.39 -0.26 -2.22
N ALA A 14 -10.70 -0.94 -3.33
CA ALA A 14 -11.28 -2.28 -3.29
C ALA A 14 -10.37 -3.30 -2.59
N VAL A 15 -9.06 -3.27 -2.88
CA VAL A 15 -8.08 -4.12 -2.20
C VAL A 15 -7.97 -3.76 -0.71
N TYR A 16 -8.00 -2.47 -0.37
CA TYR A 16 -7.99 -2.02 1.02
C TYR A 16 -9.19 -2.52 1.82
N GLN A 17 -10.39 -2.46 1.24
CA GLN A 17 -11.59 -3.00 1.89
C GLN A 17 -11.46 -4.51 2.14
N ILE A 18 -10.93 -5.27 1.18
CA ILE A 18 -10.62 -6.69 1.39
C ILE A 18 -9.61 -6.86 2.53
N VAL A 19 -8.55 -6.04 2.60
CA VAL A 19 -7.58 -6.08 3.70
C VAL A 19 -8.26 -5.89 5.05
N LEU A 20 -9.19 -4.93 5.18
CA LEU A 20 -9.96 -4.70 6.41
C LEU A 20 -10.89 -5.86 6.75
N GLU A 21 -11.58 -6.43 5.75
CA GLU A 21 -12.39 -7.64 5.94
C GLU A 21 -11.54 -8.79 6.48
N ARG A 22 -10.35 -8.99 5.92
CA ARG A 22 -9.43 -10.05 6.36
C ARG A 22 -8.80 -9.77 7.73
N LYS A 23 -8.58 -8.50 8.10
CA LYS A 23 -8.15 -8.09 9.45
C LYS A 23 -9.18 -8.48 10.51
N ALA A 24 -10.47 -8.37 10.18
CA ALA A 24 -11.58 -8.65 11.09
C ALA A 24 -11.99 -10.13 11.19
N MET A 25 -11.38 -11.03 10.40
CA MET A 25 -11.64 -12.48 10.46
C MET A 25 -11.32 -13.05 11.84
N ALA A 26 -12.02 -14.12 12.23
CA ALA A 26 -11.76 -14.82 13.49
C ALA A 26 -10.40 -15.56 13.46
N ASP A 27 -9.86 -15.83 14.65
CA ASP A 27 -8.65 -16.63 14.79
C ASP A 27 -8.86 -18.06 14.26
N GLY A 28 -7.89 -18.55 13.49
CA GLY A 28 -7.93 -19.89 12.88
C GLY A 28 -8.54 -19.96 11.48
N GLU A 29 -9.12 -18.87 10.97
CA GLU A 29 -9.54 -18.80 9.57
C GLU A 29 -8.31 -18.62 8.64
N LYS A 30 -8.29 -19.34 7.52
CA LYS A 30 -7.14 -19.33 6.59
C LYS A 30 -7.23 -18.14 5.63
N SER A 31 -6.43 -17.11 5.91
CA SER A 31 -6.19 -15.97 5.01
C SER A 31 -4.74 -15.52 5.15
N TYR A 32 -4.06 -15.25 4.03
CA TYR A 32 -2.70 -14.72 4.03
C TYR A 32 -2.64 -13.39 4.80
N VAL A 33 -3.57 -12.47 4.50
CA VAL A 33 -3.66 -11.16 5.16
C VAL A 33 -3.89 -11.32 6.67
N LYS A 34 -4.81 -12.22 7.08
CA LYS A 34 -5.03 -12.50 8.51
C LYS A 34 -3.75 -12.99 9.18
N SER A 35 -3.00 -13.88 8.53
CA SER A 35 -1.73 -14.38 9.05
C SER A 35 -0.66 -13.28 9.21
N LEU A 36 -0.68 -12.24 8.37
CA LEU A 36 0.20 -11.08 8.53
C LEU A 36 -0.18 -10.28 9.77
N PHE A 37 -1.48 -10.01 9.96
CA PHE A 37 -2.00 -9.33 11.15
C PHE A 37 -1.71 -10.10 12.44
N ASP A 38 -1.87 -11.42 12.43
CA ASP A 38 -1.62 -12.30 13.59
C ASP A 38 -0.14 -12.33 13.97
N ARG A 39 0.75 -12.18 13.00
CA ARG A 39 2.19 -12.06 13.21
C ARG A 39 2.64 -10.65 13.58
N GLY A 40 1.74 -9.67 13.51
CA GLY A 40 1.96 -8.30 13.95
C GLY A 40 2.79 -7.44 12.99
N LEU A 41 3.05 -6.21 13.45
CA LEU A 41 3.65 -5.13 12.68
C LEU A 41 5.01 -5.51 12.06
N ASP A 42 5.88 -6.17 12.82
CA ASP A 42 7.23 -6.52 12.34
C ASP A 42 7.18 -7.40 11.09
N LYS A 43 6.21 -8.34 11.02
CA LYS A 43 6.07 -9.18 9.83
C LYS A 43 5.55 -8.37 8.65
N ILE A 44 4.60 -7.47 8.87
CA ILE A 44 4.07 -6.57 7.83
C ILE A 44 5.19 -5.68 7.27
N LEU A 45 5.97 -5.03 8.15
CA LEU A 45 7.10 -4.20 7.77
C LEU A 45 8.19 -4.99 7.03
N SER A 46 8.46 -6.23 7.45
CA SER A 46 9.42 -7.08 6.74
C SER A 46 9.03 -7.32 5.29
N LYS A 47 7.73 -7.52 5.01
CA LYS A 47 7.23 -7.73 3.64
C LYS A 47 7.33 -6.44 2.82
N VAL A 48 6.96 -5.29 3.39
CA VAL A 48 7.16 -4.00 2.72
C VAL A 48 8.63 -3.78 2.34
N GLY A 49 9.58 -4.13 3.21
CA GLY A 49 11.01 -4.02 2.92
C GLY A 49 11.51 -5.02 1.86
N GLU A 50 10.97 -6.24 1.87
CA GLU A 50 11.23 -7.29 0.87
C GLU A 50 10.80 -6.82 -0.52
N GLU A 51 9.53 -6.46 -0.70
CA GLU A 51 8.97 -6.03 -1.99
C GLU A 51 9.62 -4.73 -2.50
N ALA A 52 10.00 -3.82 -1.60
CA ALA A 52 10.72 -2.60 -1.99
C ALA A 52 12.11 -2.90 -2.55
N THR A 53 12.77 -3.92 -1.98
CA THR A 53 14.08 -4.37 -2.46
C THR A 53 13.93 -5.10 -3.79
N GLU A 54 12.93 -5.97 -3.92
CA GLU A 54 12.64 -6.71 -5.16
C GLU A 54 12.24 -5.77 -6.29
N THR A 55 11.39 -4.77 -6.02
CA THR A 55 11.06 -3.69 -6.96
C THR A 55 12.32 -2.97 -7.48
N ALA A 56 13.27 -2.65 -6.59
CA ALA A 56 14.51 -1.99 -6.97
C ALA A 56 15.41 -2.90 -7.83
N VAL A 57 15.44 -4.20 -7.53
CA VAL A 57 16.19 -5.20 -8.29
C VAL A 57 15.55 -5.42 -9.67
N ALA A 58 14.23 -5.60 -9.76
CA ALA A 58 13.49 -5.74 -11.02
C ALA A 58 13.67 -4.51 -11.92
N GLY A 59 13.58 -3.31 -11.33
CA GLY A 59 13.84 -2.06 -12.04
C GLY A 59 15.26 -1.96 -12.61
N LYS A 60 16.25 -2.55 -11.94
CA LYS A 60 17.62 -2.66 -12.44
C LYS A 60 17.76 -3.77 -13.51
N GLY A 61 17.01 -4.86 -13.37
CA GLY A 61 17.01 -6.00 -14.30
C GLY A 61 16.45 -5.66 -15.68
N GLY A 62 15.51 -4.71 -15.74
CA GLY A 62 14.95 -4.18 -16.99
C GLY A 62 13.84 -5.03 -17.60
N ASP A 63 13.41 -6.10 -16.91
CA ASP A 63 12.18 -6.82 -17.23
C ASP A 63 10.98 -6.00 -16.73
N LYS A 64 10.10 -5.64 -17.66
CA LYS A 64 8.93 -4.80 -17.37
C LYS A 64 7.83 -5.58 -16.68
N ASP A 65 7.68 -6.86 -17.00
CA ASP A 65 6.62 -7.69 -16.42
C ASP A 65 6.96 -8.01 -14.97
N GLU A 66 8.24 -8.31 -14.69
CA GLU A 66 8.77 -8.44 -13.32
C GLU A 66 8.58 -7.14 -12.54
N LEU A 67 8.94 -5.99 -13.10
CA LEU A 67 8.75 -4.70 -12.42
C LEU A 67 7.28 -4.41 -12.09
N VAL A 68 6.35 -4.72 -13.01
CA VAL A 68 4.90 -4.56 -12.75
C VAL A 68 4.45 -5.47 -11.62
N TYR A 69 4.95 -6.71 -11.58
CA TYR A 69 4.63 -7.68 -10.54
C TYR A 69 5.11 -7.21 -9.16
N GLU A 70 6.39 -6.82 -9.04
CA GLU A 70 6.97 -6.38 -7.76
C GLU A 70 6.35 -5.07 -7.24
N VAL A 71 6.03 -4.12 -8.14
CA VAL A 71 5.34 -2.89 -7.75
C VAL A 71 3.93 -3.18 -7.25
N ALA A 72 3.23 -4.14 -7.87
CA ALA A 72 1.90 -4.54 -7.43
C ALA A 72 1.95 -5.20 -6.03
N ASP A 73 2.94 -6.05 -5.76
CA ASP A 73 3.10 -6.69 -4.45
C ASP A 73 3.50 -5.67 -3.37
N LEU A 74 4.40 -4.73 -3.70
CA LEU A 74 4.73 -3.60 -2.83
C LEU A 74 3.48 -2.79 -2.49
N PHE A 75 2.63 -2.45 -3.47
CA PHE A 75 1.40 -1.71 -3.21
C PHE A 75 0.44 -2.50 -2.33
N PHE A 76 0.27 -3.79 -2.57
CA PHE A 76 -0.53 -4.66 -1.72
C PHE A 76 -0.03 -4.66 -0.28
N HIS A 77 1.28 -4.85 -0.05
CA HIS A 77 1.85 -4.87 1.29
C HIS A 77 1.83 -3.50 1.97
N VAL A 78 1.91 -2.40 1.22
CA VAL A 78 1.64 -1.05 1.74
C VAL A 78 0.18 -0.91 2.17
N LEU A 79 -0.80 -1.40 1.39
CA LEU A 79 -2.21 -1.38 1.80
C LEU A 79 -2.45 -2.20 3.07
N VAL A 80 -1.77 -3.33 3.25
CA VAL A 80 -1.80 -4.10 4.52
C VAL A 80 -1.26 -3.28 5.68
N LEU A 81 -0.15 -2.56 5.49
CA LEU A 81 0.42 -1.66 6.50
C LEU A 81 -0.54 -0.51 6.83
N LEU A 82 -1.17 0.10 5.83
CA LEU A 82 -2.18 1.12 6.03
C LEU A 82 -3.39 0.57 6.80
N GLY A 83 -3.82 -0.65 6.48
CA GLY A 83 -4.90 -1.35 7.20
C GLY A 83 -4.54 -1.67 8.65
N TYR A 84 -3.26 -1.91 8.96
CA TYR A 84 -2.79 -2.05 10.34
C TYR A 84 -3.03 -0.78 11.17
N TYR A 85 -2.82 0.39 10.57
CA TYR A 85 -3.02 1.69 11.20
C TYR A 85 -4.39 2.32 10.96
N ASP A 86 -5.32 1.62 10.30
CA ASP A 86 -6.65 2.13 9.94
C ASP A 86 -6.57 3.45 9.13
N ILE A 87 -5.56 3.57 8.27
CA ILE A 87 -5.36 4.71 7.37
C ILE A 87 -5.92 4.34 6.00
N PRO A 88 -6.91 5.06 5.47
CA PRO A 88 -7.50 4.72 4.19
C PRO A 88 -6.66 5.31 3.02
N PRO A 89 -6.61 4.64 1.85
CA PRO A 89 -5.80 5.05 0.68
C PRO A 89 -6.00 6.51 0.24
N GLU A 90 -7.18 7.09 0.44
CA GLU A 90 -7.47 8.48 0.05
C GLU A 90 -6.59 9.49 0.79
N LYS A 91 -6.08 9.15 1.98
CA LYS A 91 -5.09 9.98 2.68
C LYS A 91 -3.78 10.06 1.90
N ILE A 92 -3.37 8.97 1.25
CA ILE A 92 -2.19 8.93 0.39
C ILE A 92 -2.45 9.73 -0.88
N TYR A 93 -3.63 9.59 -1.50
CA TYR A 93 -3.97 10.38 -2.69
C TYR A 93 -4.06 11.87 -2.40
N ALA A 94 -4.60 12.26 -1.25
CA ALA A 94 -4.63 13.65 -0.82
C ALA A 94 -3.21 14.21 -0.66
N GLU A 95 -2.30 13.44 -0.08
CA GLU A 95 -0.89 13.82 0.06
C GLU A 95 -0.18 13.91 -1.31
N LEU A 96 -0.42 12.96 -2.21
CA LEU A 96 0.12 13.00 -3.57
C LEU A 96 -0.42 14.21 -4.34
N ARG A 97 -1.72 14.51 -4.26
CA ARG A 97 -2.32 15.71 -4.86
C ARG A 97 -1.72 17.00 -4.32
N ARG A 98 -1.47 17.07 -3.00
CA ARG A 98 -0.78 18.20 -2.36
C ARG A 98 0.61 18.44 -2.97
N ARG A 99 1.33 17.36 -3.31
CA ARG A 99 2.66 17.42 -3.95
C ARG A 99 2.62 17.66 -5.45
N PHE A 100 1.58 17.20 -6.15
CA PHE A 100 1.47 17.23 -7.60
C PHE A 100 1.55 18.65 -8.21
N GLY A 101 1.26 19.69 -7.42
CA GLY A 101 1.39 21.10 -7.82
C GLY A 101 2.60 21.85 -7.22
N MET A 102 3.44 21.20 -6.42
CA MET A 102 4.65 21.79 -5.84
C MET A 102 5.86 21.18 -6.54
N SER A 103 6.69 21.97 -7.22
CA SER A 103 7.93 21.41 -7.77
C SER A 103 8.80 20.88 -6.63
N GLY A 104 9.53 19.79 -6.86
CA GLY A 104 10.44 19.22 -5.84
C GLY A 104 11.53 20.19 -5.36
N ILE A 105 11.73 21.31 -6.07
CA ILE A 105 12.61 22.42 -5.70
C ILE A 105 11.91 23.33 -4.69
N GLU A 106 10.64 23.69 -4.92
CA GLU A 106 9.83 24.51 -4.01
C GLU A 106 9.51 23.79 -2.69
N GLU A 107 9.25 22.49 -2.73
CA GLU A 107 9.04 21.70 -1.51
C GLU A 107 10.28 21.69 -0.61
N LYS A 108 11.48 21.55 -1.21
CA LYS A 108 12.76 21.62 -0.48
C LYS A 108 13.01 23.01 0.10
N ALA A 109 12.72 24.07 -0.66
CA ALA A 109 12.89 25.45 -0.19
C ALA A 109 11.96 25.80 0.99
N ASN A 110 10.74 25.25 1.02
CA ASN A 110 9.77 25.48 2.09
C ASN A 110 10.05 24.67 3.37
N ARG A 111 10.80 23.56 3.31
CA ARG A 111 11.22 22.78 4.51
C ARG A 111 12.35 23.45 5.30
N SER A 112 13.03 24.42 4.72
CA SER A 112 14.17 25.12 5.33
C SER A 112 13.80 26.46 5.99
N LYS A 113 12.50 26.77 6.07
CA LYS A 113 11.93 27.88 6.86
C LYS A 113 11.15 27.32 8.04
#